data_AF-A0A9R1RES8-F1
#
_entry.id   AF-A0A9R1RES8-F1
#
_cell.length_a   1.000
_cell.length_b   1.000
_cell.length_c   1.000
_cell.angle_alpha   90.00
_cell.angle_beta   90.00
_cell.angle_gamma   90.00
#
_symmetry.space_group_name_H-M   'P 1'
#
loop_
_entity.id
_entity.type
_entity.pdbx_description
1 polymer ?
#
loop_
_entity_poly.entity_id
_entity_poly.type
_entity_poly.pdbx_seq_one_letter_code
_entity_poly.pdbx_strand_id
1 'polypeptide(L)'
;MLYYIRVDHGGSFHTYPYAGGPFQSLDEADKAMDRYFLEHRDPKLLMHQGGVSSLEMAIEAALYWPDGARKRSKSDHAERARNGRRRLLQALVDKHNEDHSLLGDFAYELKDVVECKVFSEKRGWYYHLNFTLTKGADRGIEDLFFYCLWWVALS
;
A
#
# COMPACT_ATOMS: atom_id res chain seq x y z
N MET A 1 -8.05 -2.74 -4.97
CA MET A 1 -7.34 -2.42 -3.70
C MET A 1 -5.96 -1.89 -4.10
N LEU A 2 -5.46 -0.81 -3.49
CA LEU A 2 -4.18 -0.23 -3.90
C LEU A 2 -3.01 -1.08 -3.37
N TYR A 3 -2.06 -1.39 -4.24
CA TYR A 3 -0.81 -2.07 -3.92
C TYR A 3 0.36 -1.29 -4.49
N TYR A 4 1.56 -1.60 -4.00
CA TYR A 4 2.80 -1.00 -4.47
C TYR A 4 3.79 -2.08 -4.83
N ILE A 5 4.60 -1.78 -5.84
CA ILE A 5 5.71 -2.62 -6.25
C ILE A 5 6.99 -1.78 -6.14
N ARG A 6 8.02 -2.37 -5.54
CA ARG A 6 9.34 -1.78 -5.36
C ARG A 6 10.36 -2.64 -6.08
N VAL A 7 11.35 -2.02 -6.72
CA VAL A 7 12.49 -2.72 -7.34
C VAL A 7 13.71 -2.57 -6.43
N ASP A 8 14.35 -3.69 -6.11
CA ASP A 8 15.58 -3.73 -5.30
C ASP A 8 16.84 -3.45 -6.15
N HIS A 9 18.03 -3.37 -5.54
CA HIS A 9 19.28 -3.13 -6.28
C HIS A 9 19.64 -4.27 -7.25
N GLY A 10 19.15 -5.48 -6.98
CA GLY A 10 19.31 -6.64 -7.85
C GLY A 10 18.35 -6.64 -9.04
N GLY A 11 17.45 -5.65 -9.14
CA GLY A 11 16.43 -5.57 -10.18
C GLY A 11 15.21 -6.46 -9.93
N SER A 12 15.09 -7.07 -8.75
CA SER A 12 13.94 -7.91 -8.42
C SER A 12 12.79 -7.09 -7.83
N PHE A 13 11.57 -7.56 -8.04
CA PHE A 13 10.33 -6.86 -7.72
C PHE A 13 9.74 -7.40 -6.40
N HIS A 14 9.37 -6.49 -5.51
CA HIS A 14 8.77 -6.76 -4.20
C HIS A 14 7.39 -6.11 -4.11
N THR A 15 6.41 -6.82 -3.54
CA THR A 15 5.01 -6.39 -3.50
C THR A 15 4.56 -5.97 -2.09
N TYR A 16 3.63 -5.00 -2.03
CA TYR A 16 3.03 -4.51 -0.79
C TYR A 16 1.50 -4.41 -0.96
N PRO A 17 0.70 -5.27 -0.30
CA PRO A 17 1.10 -6.28 0.70
C PRO A 17 1.97 -7.39 0.12
N TYR A 18 2.70 -8.09 0.99
CA TYR A 18 3.57 -9.19 0.59
C TYR A 18 2.74 -10.32 -0.04
N ALA A 19 2.93 -10.54 -1.33
CA ALA A 19 2.28 -11.59 -2.11
C ALA A 19 3.25 -12.72 -2.51
N GLY A 20 4.37 -12.87 -1.79
CA GLY A 20 5.49 -13.73 -2.14
C GLY A 20 6.64 -12.98 -2.82
N GLY A 21 7.58 -13.71 -3.39
CA GLY A 21 8.75 -13.17 -4.07
C GLY A 21 10.02 -13.14 -3.21
N PRO A 22 11.09 -12.45 -3.67
CA PRO A 22 11.09 -11.47 -4.78
C PRO A 22 10.86 -12.08 -6.17
N PHE A 23 10.29 -11.27 -7.09
CA PHE A 23 9.96 -11.67 -8.47
C PHE A 23 10.98 -11.12 -9.48
N GLN A 24 11.13 -11.77 -10.64
CA GLN A 24 12.10 -11.36 -11.66
C GLN A 24 11.52 -10.41 -12.71
N SER A 25 10.19 -10.23 -12.74
CA SER A 25 9.53 -9.30 -13.65
C SER A 25 8.29 -8.64 -13.04
N LEU A 26 7.90 -7.51 -13.61
CA LEU A 26 6.65 -6.83 -13.25
C LEU A 26 5.42 -7.69 -13.51
N ASP A 27 5.40 -8.45 -14.61
CA ASP A 27 4.29 -9.35 -14.96
C ASP A 27 4.12 -10.49 -13.94
N GLU A 28 5.22 -11.05 -13.43
CA GLU A 28 5.17 -12.04 -12.33
C GLU A 28 4.60 -11.41 -11.06
N ALA A 29 5.04 -10.20 -10.71
CA ALA A 29 4.57 -9.49 -9.53
C ALA A 29 3.07 -9.14 -9.65
N ASP A 30 2.62 -8.67 -10.81
CA ASP A 30 1.21 -8.35 -11.05
C ASP A 30 0.34 -9.62 -10.99
N LYS A 31 0.76 -10.72 -11.59
CA LYS A 31 0.05 -12.01 -11.47
C LYS A 31 0.00 -12.52 -10.03
N ALA A 32 1.06 -12.32 -9.25
CA ALA A 32 1.06 -12.65 -7.84
C ALA A 32 0.08 -11.79 -7.06
N MET A 33 -0.03 -10.49 -7.37
CA MET A 33 -1.01 -9.59 -6.77
C MET A 33 -2.44 -9.96 -7.14
N ASP A 34 -2.72 -10.29 -8.40
CA ASP A 34 -4.03 -10.78 -8.84
C ASP A 34 -4.46 -12.00 -8.03
N ARG A 35 -3.54 -12.96 -7.85
CA ARG A 35 -3.78 -14.14 -7.03
C ARG A 35 -4.01 -13.79 -5.57
N TYR A 36 -3.16 -12.93 -5.00
CA TYR A 36 -3.32 -12.44 -3.63
C TYR A 36 -4.72 -11.84 -3.42
N PHE A 37 -5.18 -10.99 -4.34
CA PHE A 37 -6.51 -10.39 -4.22
C PHE A 37 -7.64 -11.39 -4.42
N LEU A 38 -7.46 -12.41 -5.26
CA LEU A 38 -8.43 -13.48 -5.42
C LEU A 38 -8.58 -14.29 -4.13
N GLU A 39 -7.46 -14.62 -3.48
CA GLU A 39 -7.42 -15.40 -2.23
C GLU A 39 -7.97 -14.63 -1.02
N HIS A 40 -7.76 -13.31 -0.98
CA HIS A 40 -8.24 -12.45 0.10
C HIS A 40 -9.64 -11.88 -0.14
N ARG A 41 -10.33 -12.39 -1.15
CA ARG A 41 -11.68 -11.97 -1.50
C ARG A 41 -12.72 -12.71 -0.66
N ASP A 42 -13.85 -12.06 -0.36
CA ASP A 42 -15.03 -12.79 0.11
C ASP A 42 -15.68 -13.56 -1.07
N PRO A 43 -15.73 -14.91 -1.03
CA PRO A 43 -16.33 -15.73 -2.07
C PRO A 43 -17.85 -15.54 -2.20
N LYS A 44 -18.50 -14.91 -1.21
CA LYS A 44 -19.95 -14.65 -1.23
C LYS A 44 -20.33 -13.46 -2.11
N LEU A 45 -19.37 -12.65 -2.55
CA LEU A 45 -19.65 -11.49 -3.39
C LEU A 45 -20.03 -11.92 -4.81
N LEU A 46 -21.19 -11.45 -5.26
CA LEU A 46 -21.78 -11.66 -6.59
C LEU A 46 -20.91 -11.14 -7.74
N MET A 47 -19.99 -10.21 -7.48
CA MET A 47 -19.10 -9.56 -8.48
C MET A 47 -18.37 -10.52 -9.44
N HIS A 48 -18.32 -11.84 -9.14
CA HIS A 48 -17.62 -12.86 -9.94
C HIS A 48 -18.47 -14.09 -10.27
N GLN A 49 -19.76 -14.08 -9.93
CA GLN A 49 -20.65 -15.18 -10.27
C GLN A 49 -21.21 -14.94 -11.68
N GLY A 50 -20.96 -15.87 -12.58
CA GLY A 50 -21.52 -15.82 -13.94
C GLY A 50 -23.05 -15.84 -13.90
N GLY A 51 -23.69 -14.97 -14.69
CA GLY A 51 -25.15 -14.89 -14.77
C GLY A 51 -25.81 -13.85 -13.86
N VAL A 52 -25.04 -13.06 -13.10
CA VAL A 52 -25.54 -11.91 -12.32
C VAL A 52 -25.63 -10.67 -13.21
N SER A 53 -26.64 -9.82 -12.99
CA SER A 53 -26.79 -8.58 -13.77
C SER A 53 -25.69 -7.55 -13.43
N SER A 54 -25.29 -6.74 -14.41
CA SER A 54 -24.32 -5.66 -14.19
C SER A 54 -24.78 -4.65 -13.13
N LEU A 55 -26.10 -4.50 -12.93
CA LEU A 55 -26.66 -3.60 -11.92
C LEU A 55 -26.46 -4.14 -10.50
N GLU A 56 -26.79 -5.41 -10.27
CA GLU A 56 -26.52 -6.07 -8.99
C GLU A 56 -25.02 -6.03 -8.67
N MET A 57 -24.19 -6.19 -9.71
CA MET A 57 -22.76 -6.01 -9.55
C MET A 57 -22.35 -4.57 -9.19
N ALA A 58 -22.96 -3.56 -9.78
CA ALA A 58 -22.68 -2.17 -9.41
C ALA A 58 -23.13 -1.87 -7.96
N ILE A 59 -24.30 -2.38 -7.56
CA ILE A 59 -24.85 -2.18 -6.21
C ILE A 59 -23.94 -2.81 -5.16
N GLU A 60 -23.54 -4.07 -5.34
CA GLU A 60 -22.68 -4.73 -4.36
C GLU A 60 -21.26 -4.10 -4.35
N ALA A 61 -20.71 -3.69 -5.50
CA ALA A 61 -19.45 -2.92 -5.56
C ALA A 61 -19.54 -1.59 -4.79
N ALA A 62 -20.71 -0.94 -4.80
CA ALA A 62 -20.92 0.31 -4.06
C ALA A 62 -21.02 0.09 -2.55
N LEU A 63 -21.58 -1.05 -2.12
CA LEU A 63 -21.87 -1.35 -0.71
C LEU A 63 -20.74 -2.09 0.02
N TYR A 64 -19.94 -2.88 -0.70
CA TYR A 64 -18.96 -3.77 -0.09
C TYR A 64 -17.55 -3.52 -0.63
N TRP A 65 -16.57 -3.87 0.21
CA TRP A 65 -15.17 -4.00 -0.16
C TRP A 65 -14.91 -5.39 -0.75
N PRO A 66 -13.80 -5.59 -1.50
CA PRO A 66 -13.48 -6.89 -2.09
C PRO A 66 -13.35 -8.04 -1.08
N ASP A 67 -13.00 -7.74 0.17
CA ASP A 67 -12.93 -8.72 1.28
C ASP A 67 -14.29 -8.95 1.98
N GLY A 68 -15.39 -8.47 1.40
CA GLY A 68 -16.75 -8.64 1.92
C GLY A 68 -17.14 -7.66 3.03
N ALA A 69 -16.20 -6.85 3.54
CA ALA A 69 -16.54 -5.87 4.56
C ALA A 69 -17.49 -4.80 3.97
N ARG A 70 -18.56 -4.49 4.69
CA ARG A 70 -19.51 -3.45 4.28
C ARG A 70 -18.89 -2.07 4.45
N LYS A 71 -19.08 -1.19 3.46
CA LYS A 71 -18.77 0.24 3.54
C LYS A 71 -19.83 0.92 4.41
N ARG A 72 -19.53 1.20 5.68
CA ARG A 72 -20.53 1.74 6.62
C ARG A 72 -20.24 3.17 7.03
N SER A 73 -18.97 3.54 7.17
CA SER A 73 -18.60 4.80 7.82
C SER A 73 -17.44 5.53 7.14
N LYS A 74 -17.38 6.85 7.35
CA LYS A 74 -16.22 7.68 6.93
C LYS A 74 -14.91 7.18 7.55
N SER A 75 -14.95 6.65 8.78
CA SER A 75 -13.80 6.04 9.44
C SER A 75 -13.30 4.79 8.72
N ASP A 76 -14.18 3.92 8.22
CA ASP A 76 -13.77 2.72 7.45
C ASP A 76 -12.99 3.14 6.19
N HIS A 77 -13.48 4.18 5.50
CA HIS A 77 -12.80 4.73 4.33
C HIS A 77 -11.44 5.34 4.69
N ALA A 78 -11.37 6.10 5.79
CA ALA A 78 -10.13 6.71 6.27
C ALA A 78 -9.10 5.65 6.69
N GLU A 79 -9.53 4.57 7.33
CA GLU A 79 -8.68 3.45 7.71
C GLU A 79 -8.11 2.74 6.49
N ARG A 80 -8.93 2.44 5.47
CA ARG A 80 -8.41 1.85 4.22
C ARG A 80 -7.44 2.77 3.49
N ALA A 81 -7.69 4.07 3.49
CA ALA A 81 -6.74 5.05 2.95
C ALA A 81 -5.43 5.08 3.77
N ARG A 82 -5.50 4.97 5.10
CA ARG A 82 -4.33 4.84 5.99
C ARG A 82 -3.56 3.55 5.68
N ASN A 83 -4.24 2.43 5.48
CA ASN A 83 -3.61 1.15 5.14
C ASN A 83 -2.91 1.20 3.79
N GLY A 84 -3.50 1.86 2.78
CA GLY A 84 -2.83 2.13 1.51
C GLY A 84 -1.55 2.94 1.70
N ARG A 85 -1.61 4.06 2.43
CA ARG A 85 -0.42 4.88 2.74
C ARG A 85 0.64 4.12 3.52
N ARG A 86 0.24 3.24 4.45
CA ARG A 86 1.16 2.39 5.21
C ARG A 86 1.96 1.47 4.28
N ARG A 87 1.33 0.89 3.26
CA ARG A 87 2.02 0.05 2.25
C ARG A 87 3.04 0.83 1.45
N LEU A 88 2.70 2.04 1.01
CA LEU A 88 3.63 2.94 0.32
C LEU A 88 4.85 3.27 1.20
N LEU A 89 4.58 3.68 2.44
CA LEU A 89 5.63 4.06 3.38
C LEU A 89 6.53 2.86 3.71
N GLN A 90 5.96 1.66 3.86
CA GLN A 90 6.75 0.45 4.06
C GLN A 90 7.70 0.23 2.88
N ALA A 91 7.20 0.32 1.64
CA ALA A 91 8.04 0.17 0.45
C ALA A 91 9.19 1.20 0.40
N LEU A 92 8.93 2.44 0.83
CA LEU A 92 9.96 3.48 0.90
C LEU A 92 10.99 3.23 1.99
N VAL A 93 10.55 2.78 3.18
CA VAL A 93 11.44 2.44 4.30
C VAL A 93 12.34 1.26 3.93
N ASP A 94 11.77 0.22 3.31
CA ASP A 94 12.52 -0.95 2.88
C ASP A 94 13.53 -0.57 1.79
N LYS A 95 13.18 0.38 0.90
CA LYS A 95 14.13 0.96 -0.06
C LYS A 95 15.26 1.72 0.63
N HIS A 96 14.93 2.59 1.58
CA HIS A 96 15.92 3.35 2.33
C HIS A 96 16.88 2.44 3.09
N ASN A 97 16.36 1.43 3.78
CA ASN A 97 17.18 0.45 4.50
C ASN A 97 18.15 -0.25 3.55
N GLU A 98 17.67 -0.68 2.39
CA GLU A 98 18.49 -1.34 1.39
C GLU A 98 19.58 -0.41 0.82
N ASP A 99 19.22 0.83 0.46
CA ASP A 99 20.14 1.84 -0.10
C ASP A 99 21.27 2.20 0.87
N HIS A 100 21.04 2.03 2.18
CA HIS A 100 22.00 2.32 3.24
C HIS A 100 22.60 1.05 3.88
N SER A 101 22.36 -0.13 3.31
CA SER A 101 22.83 -1.42 3.85
C SER A 101 22.46 -1.64 5.32
N LEU A 102 21.29 -1.15 5.75
CA LEU A 102 20.76 -1.31 7.10
C LEU A 102 20.05 -2.65 7.20
N LEU A 103 20.58 -3.55 8.02
CA LEU A 103 20.08 -4.92 8.21
C LEU A 103 19.91 -5.23 9.69
N GLY A 104 19.00 -6.16 9.99
CA GLY A 104 18.72 -6.62 11.36
C GLY A 104 18.38 -5.46 12.28
N ASP A 105 19.06 -5.37 13.41
CA ASP A 105 18.80 -4.36 14.45
C ASP A 105 19.05 -2.91 14.00
N PHE A 106 19.74 -2.71 12.87
CA PHE A 106 19.98 -1.39 12.30
C PHE A 106 18.90 -0.93 11.32
N ALA A 107 18.02 -1.82 10.87
CA ALA A 107 16.96 -1.51 9.93
C ALA A 107 15.86 -0.68 10.62
N TYR A 108 15.32 0.28 9.88
CA TYR A 108 14.14 1.01 10.31
C TYR A 108 12.88 0.20 10.03
N GLU A 109 11.95 0.21 10.97
CA GLU A 109 10.63 -0.39 10.84
C GLU A 109 9.55 0.70 10.92
N LEU A 110 8.57 0.63 10.02
CA LEU A 110 7.45 1.59 10.02
C LEU A 110 6.53 1.33 11.21
N LYS A 111 6.50 2.26 12.17
CA LYS A 111 5.60 2.18 13.32
C LYS A 111 4.21 2.68 12.96
N ASP A 112 4.10 3.96 12.63
CA ASP A 112 2.81 4.57 12.34
C ASP A 112 2.87 5.72 11.34
N VAL A 113 1.75 5.89 10.62
CA VAL A 113 1.47 7.04 9.76
C VAL A 113 0.81 8.11 10.62
N VAL A 114 1.59 9.14 10.97
CA VAL A 114 1.13 10.24 11.83
C VAL A 114 0.23 11.17 11.04
N GLU A 115 0.69 11.60 9.86
CA GLU A 115 -0.05 12.56 9.06
C GLU A 115 0.24 12.38 7.57
N CYS A 116 -0.78 12.61 6.76
CA CYS A 116 -0.64 12.74 5.31
C CYS A 116 -1.43 13.97 4.86
N LYS A 117 -0.71 15.02 4.48
CA LYS A 117 -1.29 16.24 3.92
C LYS A 117 -1.08 16.26 2.42
N VAL A 118 -2.16 16.47 1.69
CA VAL A 118 -2.10 16.74 0.26
C VAL A 118 -2.15 18.25 0.10
N PHE A 119 -1.17 18.83 -0.58
CA PHE A 119 -1.16 20.24 -0.90
C PHE A 119 -1.07 20.41 -2.42
N SER A 120 -1.87 21.31 -2.95
CA SER A 120 -1.79 21.73 -4.35
C SER A 120 -0.95 22.99 -4.41
N GLU A 121 0.19 22.94 -5.10
CA GLU A 121 0.98 24.13 -5.38
C GLU A 121 1.22 24.23 -6.89
N LYS A 122 0.83 25.37 -7.47
CA LYS A 122 0.84 25.60 -8.93
C LYS A 122 0.01 24.53 -9.69
N ARG A 123 0.67 23.73 -10.53
CA ARG A 123 0.07 22.64 -11.35
C ARG A 123 0.32 21.23 -10.76
N GLY A 124 0.91 21.13 -9.57
CA GLY A 124 1.30 19.86 -8.96
C GLY A 124 0.49 19.51 -7.71
N TRP A 125 0.32 18.22 -7.47
CA TRP A 125 -0.14 17.67 -6.21
C TRP A 125 1.05 17.11 -5.45
N TYR A 126 1.19 17.51 -4.20
CA TYR A 126 2.26 17.08 -3.33
C TYR A 126 1.67 16.34 -2.13
N TYR A 127 2.32 15.25 -1.78
CA TYR A 127 2.01 14.50 -0.58
C TYR A 127 3.10 14.77 0.45
N HIS A 128 2.72 15.42 1.56
CA HIS A 128 3.53 15.47 2.76
C HIS A 128 3.17 14.27 3.62
N LEU A 129 4.14 13.41 3.88
CA LEU A 129 3.96 12.22 4.72
C LEU A 129 4.81 12.37 5.97
N ASN A 130 4.15 12.40 7.12
CA ASN A 130 4.77 12.33 8.44
C ASN A 130 4.52 10.93 8.99
N PHE A 131 5.59 10.24 9.36
CA PHE A 131 5.52 8.90 9.92
C PHE A 131 6.65 8.68 10.91
N THR A 132 6.42 7.74 11.81
CA THR A 132 7.39 7.35 12.83
C THR A 132 8.04 6.05 12.44
N LEU A 133 9.36 6.00 12.60
CA LEU A 133 10.13 4.78 12.47
C LEU A 133 10.66 4.37 13.84
N THR A 134 10.84 3.08 14.00
CA THR A 134 11.61 2.50 15.10
C THR A 134 12.83 1.82 14.53
N LYS A 135 13.97 1.95 15.21
CA LYS A 135 15.20 1.25 14.84
C LYS A 135 15.31 0.01 15.72
N GLY A 136 15.29 -1.17 15.10
CA GLY A 136 15.34 -2.50 15.74
C GLY A 136 15.39 -2.53 17.29
N ALA A 137 16.59 -2.68 17.86
CA ALA A 137 16.76 -2.90 19.30
C ALA A 137 16.41 -1.70 20.21
N ASP A 138 16.37 -0.47 19.66
CA ASP A 138 16.05 0.75 20.40
C ASP A 138 14.54 1.07 20.31
N ARG A 139 13.73 0.23 20.95
CA ARG A 139 12.26 0.42 21.03
C ARG A 139 11.81 1.70 21.75
N GLY A 140 12.75 2.52 22.23
CA GLY A 140 12.50 3.76 22.97
C GLY A 140 12.77 5.05 22.20
N ILE A 141 13.51 5.02 21.08
CA ILE A 141 13.82 6.22 20.29
C ILE A 141 12.96 6.20 19.03
N GLU A 142 11.92 7.04 19.03
CA GLU A 142 11.07 7.27 17.86
C GLU A 142 11.68 8.39 17.03
N ASP A 143 12.16 8.04 15.83
CA ASP A 143 12.63 9.03 14.88
C ASP A 143 11.46 9.45 13.99
N LEU A 144 11.19 10.76 13.95
CA LEU A 144 10.18 11.34 13.07
C LEU A 144 10.80 11.62 11.69
N PHE A 145 10.28 10.95 10.67
CA PHE A 145 10.74 11.11 9.29
C PHE A 145 9.74 11.90 8.45
N PHE A 146 10.28 12.66 7.51
CA PHE A 146 9.54 13.49 6.56
C PHE A 146 9.86 13.07 5.13
N TYR A 147 8.84 12.74 4.35
CA TYR A 147 8.97 12.52 2.92
C TYR A 147 7.99 13.40 2.14
N CYS A 148 8.53 14.10 1.13
CA CYS A 148 7.76 14.79 0.11
C CYS A 148 7.77 13.96 -1.17
N LEU A 149 6.63 13.40 -1.55
CA LEU A 149 6.48 12.72 -2.84
C LEU A 149 5.83 13.67 -3.84
N TRP A 150 6.45 13.78 -5.01
CA TRP A 150 5.96 14.57 -6.13
C TRP A 150 5.24 13.66 -7.13
N TRP A 151 3.97 13.96 -7.43
CA TRP A 151 3.25 13.30 -8.51
C TRP A 151 3.20 14.23 -9.72
N VAL A 152 3.98 13.92 -10.76
CA VAL A 152 3.81 14.54 -12.08
C VAL A 152 2.82 13.70 -12.86
N ALA A 153 1.61 14.21 -13.05
CA ALA A 153 0.77 13.72 -14.13
C ALA A 153 1.43 14.17 -15.43
N LEU A 154 2.14 13.27 -16.12
CA LEU A 154 2.49 13.47 -17.52
C LEU A 154 1.16 13.40 -18.30
N SER A 155 0.63 14.58 -18.59
CA SER A 155 -0.51 14.81 -19.51
C SER A 155 -0.07 14.71 -20.95
#